data_AF-A0A7C6YYW3-F1
#
_entry.id   AF-A0A7C6YYW3-F1
#
_cell.length_a   1.000
_cell.length_b   1.000
_cell.length_c   1.000
_cell.angle_alpha   90.00
_cell.angle_beta   90.00
_cell.angle_gamma   90.00
#
_symmetry.space_group_name_H-M   'P 1'
#
loop_
_entity.id
_entity.type
_entity.pdbx_description
1 polymer ?
#
loop_
_entity_poly.entity_id
_entity_poly.type
_entity_poly.pdbx_seq_one_letter_code
_entity_poly.pdbx_strand_id
1 'polypeptide(L)'
;MEYSNRHEFNVKYNVWLGLINDALSKIIVEKECPEKSIYQAMNYSLMAGGKRIRPVLSLAVCEMLGGDISEIIPYACSIELIHTYSLIHDDLPVMDNDDYRRGKLANHKIYGEAKAVLAGDALLTYAFELMTDSIFKNETRANKLEANIRAINYIAKASGAAGMIGGQIVDLESVNQLVSAELLKYMHKCKTGAIIKASIIVPAIIIGLNKKDMVSLDMYSEKIGLAFQVKDDILDVEGNQELLGKKTGKDASNSKCTFVTLYGIQEAKTMLDNLIKEAVEAIDTFGDKASFLKSLAYYIGEREY
;
A
#
# COMPACT_ATOMS: atom_id res chain seq x y z
N MET A 1 7.12 -21.03 10.13
CA MET A 1 5.70 -21.29 9.82
C MET A 1 5.54 -22.73 9.38
N GLU A 2 4.58 -23.50 9.92
CA GLU A 2 4.36 -24.89 9.46
C GLU A 2 4.00 -24.92 7.97
N TYR A 3 4.49 -25.94 7.24
CA TYR A 3 4.38 -26.03 5.78
C TYR A 3 2.92 -25.98 5.28
N SER A 4 1.98 -26.55 6.05
CA SER A 4 0.53 -26.52 5.76
C SER A 4 -0.03 -25.09 5.78
N ASN A 5 0.32 -24.31 6.82
CA ASN A 5 -0.15 -22.93 6.97
C ASN A 5 0.39 -22.01 5.86
N ARG A 6 1.60 -22.27 5.36
CA ARG A 6 2.17 -21.50 4.24
C ARG A 6 1.46 -21.79 2.92
N HIS A 7 1.06 -23.03 2.67
CA HIS A 7 0.29 -23.39 1.48
C HIS A 7 -1.08 -22.73 1.46
N GLU A 8 -1.84 -22.83 2.56
CA GLU A 8 -3.17 -22.22 2.68
C GLU A 8 -3.11 -20.69 2.52
N PHE A 9 -2.13 -20.05 3.15
CA PHE A 9 -1.88 -18.62 2.99
C PHE A 9 -1.66 -18.26 1.51
N ASN A 10 -0.77 -18.98 0.81
CA ASN A 10 -0.46 -18.69 -0.59
C ASN A 10 -1.66 -18.89 -1.51
N VAL A 11 -2.46 -19.95 -1.30
CA VAL A 11 -3.68 -20.19 -2.07
C VAL A 11 -4.65 -19.02 -1.89
N LYS A 12 -4.92 -18.64 -0.64
CA LYS A 12 -5.85 -17.56 -0.33
C LYS A 12 -5.36 -16.19 -0.81
N TYR A 13 -4.08 -15.91 -0.66
CA TYR A 13 -3.44 -14.70 -1.19
C TYR A 13 -3.65 -14.60 -2.70
N ASN A 14 -3.41 -15.68 -3.44
CA ASN A 14 -3.56 -15.71 -4.90
C ASN A 14 -5.01 -15.56 -5.36
N VAL A 15 -5.97 -16.11 -4.60
CA VAL A 15 -7.41 -15.89 -4.86
C VAL A 15 -7.76 -14.41 -4.79
N TRP A 16 -7.36 -13.73 -3.71
CA TRP A 16 -7.62 -12.30 -3.54
C TRP A 16 -6.84 -11.43 -4.52
N LEU A 17 -5.59 -11.79 -4.81
CA LEU A 17 -4.80 -11.14 -5.86
C LEU A 17 -5.50 -11.22 -7.21
N GLY A 18 -6.01 -12.40 -7.58
CA GLY A 18 -6.76 -12.61 -8.82
C GLY A 18 -8.04 -11.78 -8.87
N LEU A 19 -8.81 -11.78 -7.79
CA LEU A 19 -10.04 -10.99 -7.67
C LEU A 19 -9.78 -9.48 -7.81
N ILE A 20 -8.73 -8.97 -7.16
CA ILE A 20 -8.36 -7.55 -7.27
C ILE A 20 -7.87 -7.21 -8.67
N ASN A 21 -7.03 -8.05 -9.29
CA ASN A 21 -6.57 -7.79 -10.66
C ASN A 21 -7.74 -7.82 -11.67
N ASP A 22 -8.69 -8.75 -11.50
CA ASP A 22 -9.92 -8.79 -12.31
C ASP A 22 -10.76 -7.51 -12.11
N ALA A 23 -10.97 -7.08 -10.86
CA ALA A 23 -11.66 -5.82 -10.57
C ALA A 23 -10.94 -4.62 -11.20
N LEU A 24 -9.62 -4.46 -10.96
CA LEU A 24 -8.79 -3.39 -11.52
C LEU A 24 -8.84 -3.33 -13.05
N SER A 25 -8.88 -4.48 -13.72
CA SER A 25 -8.94 -4.55 -15.19
C SER A 25 -10.25 -3.99 -15.79
N LYS A 26 -11.30 -3.88 -14.97
CA LYS A 26 -12.65 -3.46 -15.41
C LYS A 26 -12.99 -2.02 -15.04
N ILE A 27 -12.22 -1.37 -14.16
CA ILE A 27 -12.56 -0.03 -13.67
C ILE A 27 -12.14 1.06 -14.66
N ILE A 28 -10.91 0.98 -15.18
CA ILE A 28 -10.40 1.95 -16.16
C ILE A 28 -10.57 1.35 -17.56
N VAL A 29 -11.74 1.61 -18.15
CA VAL A 29 -12.03 1.22 -19.53
C VAL A 29 -11.47 2.27 -20.48
N GLU A 30 -10.64 1.83 -21.43
CA GLU A 30 -10.19 2.71 -22.53
C GLU A 30 -11.39 3.11 -23.39
N LYS A 31 -11.59 4.43 -23.53
CA LYS A 31 -12.67 5.01 -24.32
C LYS A 31 -12.10 5.56 -25.62
N GLU A 32 -12.80 5.37 -26.73
CA GLU A 32 -12.51 6.10 -27.96
C GLU A 32 -13.01 7.55 -27.82
N CYS A 33 -12.10 8.41 -27.36
CA CYS A 33 -12.31 9.82 -27.07
C CYS A 33 -11.02 10.63 -27.33
N PRO A 34 -11.09 11.97 -27.49
CA PRO A 34 -9.91 12.81 -27.73
C PRO A 34 -8.79 12.62 -26.70
N GLU A 35 -9.16 12.39 -25.45
CA GLU A 35 -8.26 12.22 -24.31
C GLU A 35 -7.75 10.79 -24.11
N LYS A 36 -8.04 9.84 -25.02
CA LYS A 36 -7.80 8.39 -24.82
C LYS A 36 -6.41 7.99 -24.31
N SER A 37 -5.39 8.76 -24.66
CA SER A 37 -4.02 8.52 -24.20
C SER A 37 -3.86 8.58 -22.67
N ILE A 38 -4.75 9.29 -21.96
CA ILE A 38 -4.72 9.33 -20.50
C ILE A 38 -5.12 7.99 -19.90
N TYR A 39 -6.17 7.35 -20.43
CA TYR A 39 -6.62 6.02 -19.99
C TYR A 39 -5.53 4.97 -20.22
N GLN A 40 -4.83 5.05 -21.36
CA GLN A 40 -3.69 4.19 -21.67
C GLN A 40 -2.53 4.37 -20.67
N ALA A 41 -2.18 5.62 -20.35
CA ALA A 41 -1.12 5.92 -19.39
C ALA A 41 -1.48 5.45 -17.96
N MET A 42 -2.72 5.65 -17.53
CA MET A 42 -3.21 5.15 -16.24
C MET A 42 -3.16 3.62 -16.18
N ASN A 43 -3.72 2.95 -17.19
CA ASN A 43 -3.78 1.49 -17.28
C ASN A 43 -2.39 0.85 -17.35
N TYR A 44 -1.46 1.46 -18.08
CA TYR A 44 -0.11 0.94 -18.20
C TYR A 44 0.56 0.71 -16.83
N SER A 45 0.54 1.72 -15.96
CA SER A 45 1.14 1.64 -14.63
C SER A 45 0.30 0.81 -13.67
N LEU A 46 -1.03 0.96 -13.71
CA LEU A 46 -1.93 0.20 -12.84
C LEU A 46 -1.80 -1.30 -13.08
N MET A 47 -1.74 -1.71 -14.35
CA MET A 47 -1.69 -3.12 -14.79
C MET A 47 -0.27 -3.62 -15.04
N ALA A 48 0.77 -2.88 -14.64
CA ALA A 48 2.17 -3.31 -14.71
C ALA A 48 2.50 -4.50 -13.77
N GLY A 49 1.51 -5.06 -13.06
CA GLY A 49 1.68 -6.10 -12.06
C GLY A 49 1.82 -5.52 -10.66
N GLY A 50 2.44 -6.29 -9.76
CA GLY A 50 2.61 -5.91 -8.35
C GLY A 50 1.89 -6.87 -7.41
N LYS A 51 2.32 -6.87 -6.15
CA LYS A 51 1.84 -7.84 -5.15
C LYS A 51 0.42 -7.57 -4.65
N ARG A 52 -0.09 -6.34 -4.83
CA ARG A 52 -1.42 -5.90 -4.34
C ARG A 52 -1.63 -6.12 -2.83
N ILE A 53 -0.56 -5.97 -2.04
CA ILE A 53 -0.61 -6.18 -0.58
C ILE A 53 -1.66 -5.30 0.09
N ARG A 54 -1.79 -4.04 -0.34
CA ARG A 54 -2.76 -3.08 0.19
C ARG A 54 -4.22 -3.54 -0.04
N PRO A 55 -4.67 -3.83 -1.29
CA PRO A 55 -5.96 -4.45 -1.50
C PRO A 55 -6.18 -5.78 -0.76
N VAL A 56 -5.18 -6.66 -0.75
CA VAL A 56 -5.27 -7.95 -0.05
C VAL A 56 -5.47 -7.76 1.46
N LEU A 57 -4.78 -6.80 2.08
CA LEU A 57 -5.03 -6.43 3.48
C LEU A 57 -6.49 -6.01 3.70
N SER A 58 -7.05 -5.22 2.79
CA SER A 58 -8.45 -4.79 2.90
C SER A 58 -9.44 -5.94 2.86
N LEU A 59 -9.25 -6.90 1.94
CA LEU A 59 -10.10 -8.08 1.85
C LEU A 59 -9.92 -9.01 3.06
N ALA A 60 -8.68 -9.17 3.54
CA ALA A 60 -8.37 -10.00 4.69
C ALA A 60 -9.02 -9.50 5.98
N VAL A 61 -8.97 -8.18 6.23
CA VAL A 61 -9.65 -7.59 7.40
C VAL A 61 -11.15 -7.73 7.25
N CYS A 62 -11.69 -7.49 6.05
CA CYS A 62 -13.12 -7.65 5.80
C CYS A 62 -13.61 -9.05 6.18
N GLU A 63 -12.94 -10.07 5.67
CA GLU A 63 -13.32 -11.45 5.91
C GLU A 63 -13.09 -11.88 7.36
N MET A 64 -11.99 -11.45 8.00
CA MET A 64 -11.75 -11.70 9.44
C MET A 64 -12.91 -11.16 10.30
N LEU A 65 -13.46 -10.01 9.92
CA LEU A 65 -14.58 -9.38 10.61
C LEU A 65 -15.95 -9.95 10.18
N GLY A 66 -15.99 -10.91 9.25
CA GLY A 66 -17.21 -11.53 8.74
C GLY A 66 -18.02 -10.64 7.78
N GLY A 67 -17.38 -9.64 7.18
CA GLY A 67 -18.00 -8.75 6.19
C GLY A 67 -18.07 -9.36 4.79
N ASP A 68 -18.90 -8.76 3.94
CA ASP A 68 -18.92 -9.07 2.51
C ASP A 68 -17.81 -8.28 1.79
N ILE A 69 -16.85 -9.00 1.21
CA ILE A 69 -15.74 -8.43 0.47
C ILE A 69 -16.21 -7.55 -0.71
N SER A 70 -17.40 -7.80 -1.26
CA SER A 70 -17.96 -7.00 -2.36
C SER A 70 -18.20 -5.54 -1.97
N GLU A 71 -18.46 -5.27 -0.68
CA GLU A 71 -18.59 -3.91 -0.13
C GLU A 71 -17.24 -3.18 -0.12
N ILE A 72 -16.13 -3.93 -0.01
CA ILE A 72 -14.77 -3.41 0.19
C ILE A 72 -13.98 -3.28 -1.12
N ILE A 73 -14.30 -4.06 -2.15
CA ILE A 73 -13.60 -4.03 -3.45
C ILE A 73 -13.40 -2.60 -4.00
N PRO A 74 -14.39 -1.68 -4.02
CA PRO A 74 -14.18 -0.32 -4.53
C PRO A 74 -13.13 0.44 -3.73
N TYR A 75 -13.12 0.29 -2.40
CA TYR A 75 -12.16 0.94 -1.51
C TYR A 75 -10.77 0.35 -1.66
N ALA A 76 -10.66 -0.98 -1.72
CA ALA A 76 -9.41 -1.69 -1.95
C ALA A 76 -8.78 -1.29 -3.29
N CYS A 77 -9.59 -1.24 -4.36
CA CYS A 77 -9.15 -0.78 -5.67
C CYS A 77 -8.73 0.69 -5.64
N SER A 78 -9.49 1.56 -4.97
CA SER A 78 -9.17 2.98 -4.81
C SER A 78 -7.83 3.21 -4.11
N ILE A 79 -7.52 2.41 -3.09
CA ILE A 79 -6.23 2.43 -2.41
C ILE A 79 -5.09 2.01 -3.37
N GLU A 80 -5.31 1.04 -4.25
CA GLU A 80 -4.30 0.65 -5.25
C GLU A 80 -4.15 1.68 -6.38
N LEU A 81 -5.23 2.38 -6.77
CA LEU A 81 -5.16 3.54 -7.66
C LEU A 81 -4.30 4.64 -7.01
N ILE A 82 -4.54 4.91 -5.72
CA ILE A 82 -3.76 5.86 -4.91
C ILE A 82 -2.28 5.48 -4.84
N HIS A 83 -1.99 4.21 -4.53
CA HIS A 83 -0.63 3.71 -4.52
C HIS A 83 0.03 3.79 -5.91
N THR A 84 -0.73 3.51 -6.97
CA THR A 84 -0.19 3.55 -8.33
C THR A 84 0.14 4.98 -8.74
N TYR A 85 -0.72 5.97 -8.46
CA TYR A 85 -0.37 7.36 -8.77
C TYR A 85 0.89 7.79 -8.05
N SER A 86 1.02 7.41 -6.76
CA SER A 86 2.15 7.85 -5.96
C SER A 86 3.45 7.37 -6.58
N LEU A 87 3.49 6.13 -7.10
CA LEU A 87 4.64 5.58 -7.82
C LEU A 87 4.90 6.31 -9.14
N ILE A 88 3.86 6.61 -9.93
CA ILE A 88 4.03 7.36 -11.19
C ILE A 88 4.70 8.71 -10.95
N HIS A 89 4.25 9.43 -9.91
CA HIS A 89 4.82 10.73 -9.55
C HIS A 89 6.21 10.60 -8.93
N ASP A 90 6.44 9.62 -8.04
CA ASP A 90 7.76 9.35 -7.46
C ASP A 90 8.80 9.09 -8.55
N ASP A 91 8.44 8.36 -9.61
CA ASP A 91 9.34 8.04 -10.73
C ASP A 91 9.72 9.25 -11.62
N LEU A 92 9.09 10.42 -11.47
CA LEU A 92 9.36 11.59 -12.34
C LEU A 92 10.80 12.14 -12.17
N PRO A 93 11.35 12.81 -13.20
CA PRO A 93 12.69 13.41 -13.13
C PRO A 93 12.88 14.43 -12.00
N VAL A 94 11.82 15.13 -11.62
CA VAL A 94 11.83 16.12 -10.52
C VAL A 94 11.74 15.47 -9.13
N MET A 95 11.57 14.14 -9.07
CA MET A 95 11.44 13.34 -7.85
C MET A 95 12.60 12.33 -7.80
N ASP A 96 12.33 11.03 -7.88
CA ASP A 96 13.33 9.97 -7.77
C ASP A 96 14.01 9.64 -9.13
N ASN A 97 13.50 10.17 -10.25
CA ASN A 97 14.04 10.01 -11.61
C ASN A 97 14.32 8.54 -12.01
N ASP A 98 13.40 7.64 -11.70
CA ASP A 98 13.53 6.21 -11.97
C ASP A 98 13.09 5.85 -13.39
N ASP A 99 13.98 5.20 -14.15
CA ASP A 99 13.67 4.73 -15.51
C ASP A 99 12.77 3.48 -15.53
N TYR A 100 12.70 2.70 -14.43
CA TYR A 100 12.03 1.41 -14.37
C TYR A 100 11.18 1.25 -13.11
N ARG A 101 10.02 0.60 -13.29
CA ARG A 101 9.08 0.26 -12.23
C ARG A 101 8.45 -1.10 -12.53
N ARG A 102 8.47 -2.01 -11.54
CA ARG A 102 7.89 -3.37 -11.65
C ARG A 102 8.40 -4.14 -12.88
N GLY A 103 9.69 -4.00 -13.20
CA GLY A 103 10.32 -4.65 -14.36
C GLY A 103 9.93 -4.08 -15.73
N LYS A 104 9.21 -2.96 -15.77
CA LYS A 104 8.85 -2.23 -17.00
C LYS A 104 9.40 -0.82 -16.95
N LEU A 105 9.45 -0.12 -18.09
CA LEU A 105 9.80 1.30 -18.12
C LEU A 105 8.82 2.12 -17.27
N ALA A 106 9.31 3.14 -16.58
CA ALA A 106 8.46 4.06 -15.84
C ALA A 106 7.53 4.82 -16.78
N ASN A 107 6.40 5.31 -16.25
CA ASN A 107 5.33 5.91 -17.05
C ASN A 107 5.84 7.06 -17.94
N HIS A 108 6.65 7.95 -17.35
CA HIS A 108 7.18 9.13 -18.03
C HIS A 108 8.15 8.76 -19.18
N LYS A 109 8.78 7.58 -19.13
CA LYS A 109 9.65 7.08 -20.21
C LYS A 109 8.85 6.62 -21.43
N ILE A 110 7.61 6.16 -21.24
CA ILE A 110 6.73 5.72 -22.32
C ILE A 110 5.88 6.87 -22.86
N TYR A 111 5.29 7.65 -21.97
CA TYR A 111 4.23 8.61 -22.31
C TYR A 111 4.68 10.07 -22.26
N GLY A 112 5.87 10.35 -21.73
CA GLY A 112 6.37 11.69 -21.44
C GLY A 112 5.91 12.21 -20.07
N GLU A 113 6.63 13.19 -19.54
CA GLU A 113 6.41 13.74 -18.19
C GLU A 113 5.00 14.32 -18.01
N ALA A 114 4.51 15.11 -18.96
CA ALA A 114 3.20 15.75 -18.87
C ALA A 114 2.06 14.72 -18.72
N LYS A 115 2.11 13.61 -19.47
CA LYS A 115 1.10 12.55 -19.36
C LYS A 115 1.28 11.73 -18.08
N ALA A 116 2.51 11.54 -17.60
CA ALA A 116 2.74 10.86 -16.33
C ALA A 116 2.17 11.66 -15.14
N VAL A 117 2.40 12.98 -15.11
CA VAL A 117 1.78 13.87 -14.11
C VAL A 117 0.26 13.74 -14.14
N LEU A 118 -0.34 13.94 -15.32
CA LEU A 118 -1.80 13.89 -15.48
C LEU A 118 -2.38 12.50 -15.22
N ALA A 119 -1.66 11.42 -15.54
CA ALA A 119 -2.10 10.05 -15.24
C ALA A 119 -2.15 9.81 -13.74
N GLY A 120 -1.18 10.35 -12.99
CA GLY A 120 -1.22 10.30 -11.54
C GLY A 120 -2.40 11.11 -10.97
N ASP A 121 -2.59 12.34 -11.44
CA ASP A 121 -3.71 13.19 -11.01
C ASP A 121 -5.07 12.52 -11.31
N ALA A 122 -5.20 11.91 -12.49
CA ALA A 122 -6.40 11.21 -12.89
C ALA A 122 -6.66 9.95 -12.04
N LEU A 123 -5.62 9.16 -11.70
CA LEU A 123 -5.75 7.99 -10.82
C LEU A 123 -6.19 8.39 -9.41
N LEU A 124 -5.58 9.45 -8.85
CA LEU A 124 -5.97 10.00 -7.55
C LEU A 124 -7.44 10.45 -7.57
N THR A 125 -7.82 11.23 -8.57
CA THR A 125 -9.19 11.75 -8.68
C THR A 125 -10.20 10.62 -8.88
N TYR A 126 -9.87 9.65 -9.75
CA TYR A 126 -10.73 8.52 -10.05
C TYR A 126 -10.91 7.57 -8.86
N ALA A 127 -9.93 7.48 -7.95
CA ALA A 127 -10.08 6.73 -6.71
C ALA A 127 -11.26 7.26 -5.87
N PHE A 128 -11.42 8.59 -5.78
CA PHE A 128 -12.56 9.18 -5.08
C PHE A 128 -13.88 8.97 -5.81
N GLU A 129 -13.87 9.16 -7.13
CA GLU A 129 -15.04 8.88 -7.98
C GLU A 129 -15.52 7.44 -7.79
N LEU A 130 -14.61 6.46 -7.85
CA LEU A 130 -14.92 5.04 -7.68
C LEU A 130 -15.58 4.75 -6.34
N MET A 131 -15.04 5.29 -5.23
CA MET A 131 -15.64 5.12 -3.91
C MET A 131 -17.05 5.72 -3.86
N THR A 132 -17.22 6.97 -4.30
CA THR A 132 -18.51 7.66 -4.23
C THR A 132 -19.56 7.02 -5.14
N ASP A 133 -19.20 6.67 -6.37
CA ASP A 133 -20.09 5.98 -7.31
C ASP A 133 -20.56 4.64 -6.75
N SER A 134 -19.67 3.91 -6.07
CA SER A 134 -20.00 2.61 -5.51
C SER A 134 -21.10 2.68 -4.45
N ILE A 135 -21.19 3.79 -3.69
CA ILE A 135 -22.22 4.03 -2.67
C ILE A 135 -23.60 4.15 -3.34
N PHE A 136 -23.70 4.94 -4.41
CA PHE A 136 -24.97 5.19 -5.10
C PHE A 136 -25.44 4.00 -5.94
N LYS A 137 -24.52 3.12 -6.35
CA LYS A 137 -24.82 1.94 -7.19
C LYS A 137 -25.18 0.68 -6.40
N ASN A 138 -25.21 0.73 -5.06
CA ASN A 138 -25.49 -0.44 -4.23
C ASN A 138 -26.25 -0.07 -2.95
N GLU A 139 -27.42 -0.66 -2.74
CA GLU A 139 -28.31 -0.35 -1.63
C GLU A 139 -27.69 -0.65 -0.25
N THR A 140 -26.95 -1.75 -0.11
CA THR A 140 -26.25 -2.08 1.14
C THR A 140 -25.25 -1.00 1.53
N ARG A 141 -24.47 -0.50 0.56
CA ARG A 141 -23.53 0.61 0.77
C ARG A 141 -24.26 1.92 1.03
N ALA A 142 -25.36 2.20 0.32
CA ALA A 142 -26.19 3.38 0.58
C ALA A 142 -26.73 3.41 2.02
N ASN A 143 -27.15 2.26 2.56
CA ASN A 143 -27.61 2.11 3.95
C ASN A 143 -26.49 2.32 5.00
N LYS A 144 -25.21 2.31 4.58
CA LYS A 144 -24.03 2.57 5.42
C LYS A 144 -23.37 3.92 5.09
N LEU A 145 -24.13 4.91 4.64
CA LEU A 145 -23.62 6.19 4.14
C LEU A 145 -22.60 6.86 5.07
N GLU A 146 -22.88 6.96 6.38
CA GLU A 146 -21.95 7.57 7.33
C GLU A 146 -20.61 6.84 7.39
N ALA A 147 -20.63 5.50 7.47
CA ALA A 147 -19.42 4.69 7.51
C ALA A 147 -18.60 4.84 6.22
N ASN A 148 -19.27 4.86 5.07
CA ASN A 148 -18.64 5.06 3.77
C ASN A 148 -18.00 6.45 3.63
N ILE A 149 -18.66 7.51 4.11
CA ILE A 149 -18.08 8.87 4.14
C ILE A 149 -16.86 8.93 5.07
N ARG A 150 -16.94 8.30 6.26
CA ARG A 150 -15.80 8.20 7.19
C ARG A 150 -14.62 7.46 6.56
N ALA A 151 -14.87 6.37 5.84
CA ALA A 151 -13.85 5.62 5.10
C ALA A 151 -13.18 6.49 4.02
N ILE A 152 -13.95 7.21 3.22
CA ILE A 152 -13.43 8.14 2.20
C ILE A 152 -12.57 9.22 2.86
N ASN A 153 -13.04 9.83 3.96
CA ASN A 153 -12.27 10.84 4.69
C ASN A 153 -10.97 10.28 5.26
N TYR A 154 -10.98 9.04 5.74
CA TYR A 154 -9.78 8.36 6.23
C TYR A 154 -8.75 8.18 5.12
N ILE A 155 -9.16 7.69 3.95
CA ILE A 155 -8.30 7.54 2.78
C ILE A 155 -7.76 8.89 2.31
N ALA A 156 -8.59 9.92 2.27
CA ALA A 156 -8.16 11.28 1.90
C ALA A 156 -7.07 11.82 2.83
N LYS A 157 -7.24 11.68 4.16
CA LYS A 157 -6.23 12.08 5.14
C LYS A 157 -4.94 11.27 5.02
N ALA A 158 -5.07 9.96 4.85
CA ALA A 158 -3.93 9.06 4.70
C ALA A 158 -3.14 9.32 3.41
N SER A 159 -3.79 9.83 2.36
CA SER A 159 -3.15 10.16 1.08
C SER A 159 -2.59 11.57 1.04
N GLY A 160 -3.20 12.51 1.75
CA GLY A 160 -2.85 13.94 1.70
C GLY A 160 -1.62 14.35 2.53
N ALA A 161 -1.54 15.64 2.84
CA ALA A 161 -0.39 16.27 3.50
C ALA A 161 -0.12 15.75 4.93
N ALA A 162 -1.12 15.20 5.63
CA ALA A 162 -0.93 14.57 6.93
C ALA A 162 -0.52 13.09 6.84
N GLY A 163 -0.46 12.53 5.63
CA GLY A 163 -0.15 11.14 5.34
C GLY A 163 0.91 11.03 4.25
N MET A 164 0.62 10.27 3.20
CA MET A 164 1.59 9.89 2.16
C MET A 164 2.34 11.07 1.55
N ILE A 165 1.64 12.13 1.12
CA ILE A 165 2.28 13.31 0.53
C ILE A 165 3.16 14.03 1.56
N GLY A 166 2.72 14.16 2.81
CA GLY A 166 3.55 14.74 3.88
C GLY A 166 4.83 13.94 4.11
N GLY A 167 4.72 12.61 4.14
CA GLY A 167 5.88 11.73 4.26
C GLY A 167 6.83 11.84 3.05
N GLN A 168 6.29 12.04 1.85
CA GLN A 168 7.11 12.28 0.65
C GLN A 168 7.88 13.59 0.73
N ILE A 169 7.26 14.68 1.22
CA ILE A 169 7.96 15.95 1.44
C ILE A 169 9.09 15.78 2.44
N VAL A 170 8.82 15.10 3.57
CA VAL A 170 9.86 14.85 4.58
C VAL A 170 11.01 14.02 4.00
N ASP A 171 10.73 13.01 3.15
CA ASP A 171 11.78 12.24 2.46
C ASP A 171 12.66 13.12 1.58
N LEU A 172 12.06 13.95 0.73
CA LEU A 172 12.77 14.87 -0.17
C LEU A 172 13.62 15.89 0.60
N GLU A 173 13.07 16.50 1.65
CA GLU A 173 13.77 17.49 2.48
C GLU A 173 14.86 16.88 3.36
N SER A 174 14.81 15.56 3.58
CA SER A 174 15.81 14.80 4.36
C SER A 174 17.02 14.35 3.54
N VAL A 175 16.98 14.49 2.22
CA VAL A 175 18.11 14.15 1.35
C VAL A 175 19.34 14.98 1.73
N ASN A 176 20.48 14.32 1.92
CA ASN A 176 21.74 14.93 2.39
C ASN A 176 21.69 15.53 3.81
N GLN A 177 20.68 15.19 4.63
CA GLN A 177 20.58 15.64 6.02
C GLN A 177 20.85 14.50 7.00
N LEU A 178 21.29 14.86 8.21
CA LEU A 178 21.30 13.93 9.34
C LEU A 178 19.88 13.81 9.90
N VAL A 179 19.26 12.65 9.70
CA VAL A 179 17.88 12.38 10.13
C VAL A 179 17.89 11.70 11.49
N SER A 180 17.11 12.21 12.44
CA SER A 180 16.93 11.55 13.73
C SER A 180 16.08 10.29 13.58
N ALA A 181 16.25 9.34 14.50
CA ALA A 181 15.39 8.15 14.59
C ALA A 181 13.89 8.48 14.63
N GLU A 182 13.52 9.57 15.30
CA GLU A 182 12.14 10.02 15.43
C GLU A 182 11.59 10.55 14.10
N LEU A 183 12.39 11.36 13.39
CA LEU A 183 12.01 11.89 12.09
C LEU A 183 11.92 10.79 11.03
N LEU A 184 12.84 9.83 11.04
CA LEU A 184 12.80 8.67 10.15
C LEU A 184 11.52 7.84 10.36
N LYS A 185 11.19 7.54 11.62
CA LYS A 185 9.93 6.83 11.95
C LYS A 185 8.71 7.63 11.53
N TYR A 186 8.70 8.95 11.72
CA TYR A 186 7.60 9.82 11.28
C TYR A 186 7.45 9.80 9.76
N MET A 187 8.54 9.99 9.03
CA MET A 187 8.59 9.96 7.57
C MET A 187 7.97 8.66 7.04
N HIS A 188 8.40 7.51 7.55
CA HIS A 188 7.89 6.22 7.09
C HIS A 188 6.46 5.93 7.55
N LYS A 189 6.08 6.37 8.76
CA LYS A 189 4.69 6.32 9.22
C LYS A 189 3.77 7.04 8.24
N CYS A 190 4.20 8.18 7.72
CA CYS A 190 3.44 8.98 6.76
C CYS A 190 3.52 8.42 5.33
N LYS A 191 4.73 8.31 4.76
CA LYS A 191 4.98 7.95 3.35
C LYS A 191 4.43 6.57 2.99
N THR A 192 4.69 5.56 3.82
CA THR A 192 4.34 4.16 3.54
C THR A 192 3.24 3.66 4.47
N GLY A 193 3.38 3.93 5.77
CA GLY A 193 2.51 3.43 6.82
C GLY A 193 1.07 3.92 6.71
N ALA A 194 0.83 5.17 6.30
CA ALA A 194 -0.51 5.76 6.28
C ALA A 194 -1.47 5.01 5.34
N ILE A 195 -1.01 4.64 4.14
CA ILE A 195 -1.82 3.91 3.16
C ILE A 195 -1.99 2.44 3.54
N ILE A 196 -0.95 1.80 4.10
CA ILE A 196 -1.07 0.44 4.66
C ILE A 196 -2.11 0.43 5.78
N LYS A 197 -2.05 1.44 6.66
CA LYS A 197 -3.01 1.62 7.75
C LYS A 197 -4.42 1.87 7.23
N ALA A 198 -4.60 2.71 6.21
CA ALA A 198 -5.89 2.88 5.54
C ALA A 198 -6.43 1.56 4.97
N SER A 199 -5.55 0.71 4.41
CA SER A 199 -5.94 -0.60 3.86
C SER A 199 -6.55 -1.53 4.92
N ILE A 200 -6.14 -1.38 6.19
CA ILE A 200 -6.59 -2.21 7.32
C ILE A 200 -7.81 -1.58 8.00
N ILE A 201 -7.79 -0.26 8.23
CA ILE A 201 -8.79 0.44 9.03
C ILE A 201 -10.09 0.70 8.26
N VAL A 202 -10.01 0.95 6.95
CA VAL A 202 -11.20 1.26 6.14
C VAL A 202 -12.25 0.14 6.15
N PRO A 203 -11.90 -1.15 5.93
CA PRO A 203 -12.87 -2.23 6.06
C PRO A 203 -13.49 -2.30 7.46
N ALA A 204 -12.71 -2.07 8.52
CA ALA A 204 -13.20 -2.07 9.89
C ALA A 204 -14.20 -0.94 10.17
N ILE A 205 -13.99 0.25 9.56
CA ILE A 205 -14.96 1.36 9.61
C ILE A 205 -16.26 0.96 8.91
N ILE A 206 -16.18 0.42 7.69
CA ILE A 206 -17.37 0.07 6.87
C ILE A 206 -18.19 -1.05 7.50
N ILE A 207 -17.53 -2.04 8.11
CA ILE A 207 -18.19 -3.17 8.79
C ILE A 207 -18.75 -2.75 10.16
N GLY A 208 -18.26 -1.66 10.74
CA GLY A 208 -18.73 -1.16 12.03
C GLY A 208 -18.07 -1.88 13.22
N LEU A 209 -16.75 -2.08 13.17
CA LEU A 209 -15.99 -2.68 14.26
C LEU A 209 -16.11 -1.84 15.55
N ASN A 210 -16.25 -2.52 16.69
CA ASN A 210 -16.32 -1.85 17.97
C ASN A 210 -14.99 -1.15 18.35
N LYS A 211 -15.05 -0.19 19.27
CA LYS A 211 -13.89 0.62 19.66
C LYS A 211 -12.74 -0.19 20.25
N LYS A 212 -13.03 -1.26 20.99
CA LYS A 212 -12.00 -2.08 21.65
C LYS A 212 -11.16 -2.82 20.60
N ASP A 213 -11.85 -3.49 19.67
CA ASP A 213 -11.20 -4.25 18.61
C ASP A 213 -10.52 -3.34 17.57
N MET A 214 -11.03 -2.11 17.39
CA MET A 214 -10.38 -1.10 16.56
C MET A 214 -8.99 -0.72 17.11
N VAL A 215 -8.78 -0.65 18.43
CA VAL A 215 -7.46 -0.38 19.02
C VAL A 215 -6.46 -1.46 18.64
N SER A 216 -6.88 -2.73 18.71
CA SER A 216 -6.06 -3.87 18.29
C SER A 216 -5.66 -3.80 16.82
N LEU A 217 -6.60 -3.48 15.91
CA LEU A 217 -6.28 -3.31 14.50
C LEU A 217 -5.42 -2.08 14.22
N ASP A 218 -5.61 -1.00 14.96
CA ASP A 218 -4.79 0.20 14.85
C ASP A 218 -3.32 -0.13 15.17
N MET A 219 -3.07 -0.81 16.29
CA MET A 219 -1.74 -1.29 16.67
C MET A 219 -1.13 -2.21 15.60
N TYR A 220 -1.87 -3.23 15.14
CA TYR A 220 -1.40 -4.10 14.06
C TYR A 220 -1.01 -3.32 12.81
N SER A 221 -1.85 -2.38 12.39
CA SER A 221 -1.63 -1.59 11.19
C SER A 221 -0.37 -0.72 11.25
N GLU A 222 -0.06 -0.13 12.42
CA GLU A 222 1.13 0.68 12.62
C GLU A 222 2.40 -0.18 12.57
N LYS A 223 2.36 -1.36 13.21
CA LYS A 223 3.50 -2.28 13.25
C LYS A 223 3.79 -2.87 11.88
N ILE A 224 2.75 -3.29 11.14
CA ILE A 224 2.89 -3.79 9.77
C ILE A 224 3.39 -2.71 8.82
N GLY A 225 2.88 -1.49 8.92
CA GLY A 225 3.34 -0.37 8.11
C GLY A 225 4.83 -0.09 8.29
N LEU A 226 5.30 -0.09 9.55
CA LEU A 226 6.72 0.11 9.86
C LEU A 226 7.57 -1.10 9.44
N ALA A 227 7.13 -2.33 9.72
CA ALA A 227 7.82 -3.56 9.32
C ALA A 227 8.01 -3.65 7.81
N PHE A 228 6.99 -3.22 7.03
CA PHE A 228 7.06 -3.19 5.58
C PHE A 228 8.24 -2.35 5.09
N GLN A 229 8.44 -1.18 5.69
CA GLN A 229 9.52 -0.27 5.34
C GLN A 229 10.87 -0.78 5.81
N VAL A 230 11.00 -1.23 7.06
CA VAL A 230 12.26 -1.81 7.57
C VAL A 230 12.70 -2.95 6.65
N LYS A 231 11.76 -3.76 6.16
CA LYS A 231 12.06 -4.80 5.18
C LYS A 231 12.50 -4.24 3.83
N ASP A 232 11.86 -3.19 3.31
CA ASP A 232 12.29 -2.56 2.06
C ASP A 232 13.73 -2.03 2.16
N ASP A 233 14.09 -1.40 3.28
CA ASP A 233 15.44 -0.89 3.53
C ASP A 233 16.47 -2.04 3.62
N ILE A 234 16.11 -3.16 4.26
CA ILE A 234 16.93 -4.38 4.30
C ILE A 234 17.13 -4.95 2.89
N LEU A 235 16.06 -5.01 2.08
CA LEU A 235 16.13 -5.52 0.71
C LEU A 235 16.91 -4.59 -0.23
N ASP A 236 16.94 -3.28 0.01
CA ASP A 236 17.76 -2.36 -0.80
C ASP A 236 19.26 -2.65 -0.67
N VAL A 237 19.68 -3.18 0.49
CA VAL A 237 21.06 -3.54 0.81
C VAL A 237 21.40 -5.00 0.46
N GLU A 238 20.55 -5.95 0.81
CA GLU A 238 20.84 -7.40 0.65
C GLU A 238 20.18 -8.03 -0.60
N GLY A 239 19.21 -7.38 -1.22
CA GLY A 239 18.39 -7.98 -2.25
C GLY A 239 19.08 -8.13 -3.60
N ASN A 240 18.56 -9.04 -4.43
CA ASN A 240 19.02 -9.23 -5.80
C ASN A 240 18.28 -8.27 -6.75
N GLN A 241 19.02 -7.48 -7.55
CA GLN A 241 18.47 -6.52 -8.53
C GLN A 241 17.44 -7.15 -9.47
N GLU A 242 17.67 -8.37 -9.96
CA GLU A 242 16.77 -9.03 -10.92
C GLU A 242 15.41 -9.37 -10.30
N LEU A 243 15.38 -9.72 -9.00
CA LEU A 243 14.16 -10.08 -8.29
C LEU A 243 13.36 -8.85 -7.84
N LEU A 244 14.03 -7.75 -7.48
CA LEU A 244 13.41 -6.52 -6.99
C LEU A 244 12.79 -5.66 -8.10
N GLY A 245 13.24 -5.82 -9.34
CA GLY A 245 12.76 -5.04 -10.49
C GLY A 245 13.06 -3.53 -10.39
N LYS A 246 14.03 -3.15 -9.54
CA LYS A 246 14.63 -1.81 -9.37
C LYS A 246 16.12 -1.94 -9.02
N LYS A 247 16.92 -0.87 -9.19
CA LYS A 247 18.35 -0.86 -8.80
C LYS A 247 18.48 -0.95 -7.26
N THR A 248 19.35 -1.84 -6.77
CA THR A 248 19.75 -1.94 -5.35
C THR A 248 20.83 -0.91 -5.00
N GLY A 249 20.96 -0.58 -3.71
CA GLY A 249 21.89 0.46 -3.23
C GLY A 249 21.49 1.87 -3.65
N LYS A 250 20.23 2.07 -4.05
CA LYS A 250 19.72 3.36 -4.52
C LYS A 250 19.74 4.37 -3.37
N ASP A 251 19.34 3.95 -2.18
CA ASP A 251 19.25 4.85 -1.03
C ASP A 251 20.62 5.38 -0.63
N ALA A 252 21.65 4.52 -0.68
CA ALA A 252 23.03 4.94 -0.48
C ALA A 252 23.50 5.92 -1.57
N SER A 253 23.18 5.65 -2.85
CA SER A 253 23.55 6.54 -3.96
C SER A 253 22.84 7.90 -3.92
N ASN A 254 21.64 7.96 -3.34
CA ASN A 254 20.84 9.17 -3.18
C ASN A 254 21.02 9.84 -1.82
N SER A 255 21.94 9.36 -0.97
CA SER A 255 22.18 9.89 0.38
C SER A 255 20.90 9.99 1.21
N LYS A 256 20.01 8.99 1.08
CA LYS A 256 18.80 8.84 1.91
C LYS A 256 19.16 8.14 3.21
N CYS A 257 18.63 8.63 4.32
CA CYS A 257 18.75 7.95 5.61
C CYS A 257 17.69 6.85 5.71
N THR A 258 18.14 5.62 5.99
CA THR A 258 17.30 4.41 6.15
C THR A 258 17.52 3.78 7.52
N PHE A 259 16.65 2.84 7.92
CA PHE A 259 16.83 2.10 9.17
C PHE A 259 18.17 1.34 9.20
N VAL A 260 18.61 0.80 8.07
CA VAL A 260 19.89 0.10 7.97
C VAL A 260 21.06 1.06 8.16
N THR A 261 21.00 2.27 7.58
CA THR A 261 22.07 3.27 7.75
C THR A 261 22.14 3.80 9.18
N LEU A 262 21.01 3.91 9.87
CA LEU A 262 20.92 4.49 11.21
C LEU A 262 21.26 3.49 12.32
N TYR A 263 20.82 2.24 12.18
CA TYR A 263 20.94 1.23 13.24
C TYR A 263 21.93 0.10 12.91
N GLY A 264 22.28 -0.09 11.64
CA GLY A 264 22.97 -1.29 11.18
C GLY A 264 22.00 -2.38 10.73
N ILE A 265 22.49 -3.27 9.86
CA ILE A 265 21.68 -4.33 9.24
C ILE A 265 21.17 -5.35 10.26
N GLN A 266 21.96 -5.68 11.27
CA GLN A 266 21.61 -6.69 12.26
C GLN A 266 20.50 -6.18 13.20
N GLU A 267 20.62 -4.93 13.64
CA GLU A 267 19.63 -4.24 14.45
C GLU A 267 18.34 -3.99 13.66
N ALA A 268 18.43 -3.67 12.37
CA ALA A 268 17.26 -3.55 11.50
C ALA A 268 16.49 -4.90 11.38
N LYS A 269 17.20 -6.02 11.28
CA LYS A 269 16.58 -7.36 11.29
C LYS A 269 15.90 -7.67 12.62
N THR A 270 16.55 -7.38 13.76
CA THR A 270 15.93 -7.53 15.08
C THR A 270 14.71 -6.62 15.25
N MET A 271 14.76 -5.39 14.73
CA MET A 271 13.62 -4.49 14.73
C MET A 271 12.46 -5.06 13.91
N LEU A 272 12.73 -5.60 12.73
CA LEU A 272 11.73 -6.25 11.89
C LEU A 272 11.04 -7.40 12.63
N ASP A 273 11.81 -8.30 13.23
CA ASP A 273 11.27 -9.45 13.97
C ASP A 273 10.36 -9.03 15.13
N ASN A 274 10.78 -8.02 15.90
CA ASN A 274 9.98 -7.46 16.99
C ASN A 274 8.68 -6.82 16.48
N LEU A 275 8.74 -6.05 15.38
CA LEU A 275 7.55 -5.43 14.80
C LEU A 275 6.56 -6.48 14.31
N ILE A 276 7.03 -7.58 13.68
CA ILE A 276 6.15 -8.67 13.26
C ILE A 276 5.51 -9.36 14.46
N LYS A 277 6.28 -9.64 15.51
CA LYS A 277 5.78 -10.25 16.74
C LYS A 277 4.70 -9.37 17.41
N GLU A 278 5.00 -8.09 17.60
CA GLU A 278 4.06 -7.13 18.18
C GLU A 278 2.79 -6.95 17.33
N ALA A 279 2.92 -6.98 16.01
CA ALA A 279 1.76 -6.97 15.11
C ALA A 279 0.88 -8.19 15.36
N VAL A 280 1.45 -9.40 15.34
CA VAL A 280 0.72 -10.66 15.54
C VAL A 280 0.01 -10.67 16.90
N GLU A 281 0.71 -10.28 17.97
CA GLU A 281 0.16 -10.19 19.33
C GLU A 281 -1.02 -9.21 19.40
N ALA A 282 -0.95 -8.07 18.71
CA ALA A 282 -2.01 -7.05 18.73
C ALA A 282 -3.36 -7.57 18.22
N ILE A 283 -3.37 -8.57 17.34
CA ILE A 283 -4.58 -9.19 16.76
C ILE A 283 -4.90 -10.57 17.34
N ASP A 284 -4.23 -10.99 18.42
CA ASP A 284 -4.57 -12.25 19.10
C ASP A 284 -6.01 -12.29 19.62
N THR A 285 -6.58 -11.12 19.95
CA THR A 285 -7.98 -11.01 20.39
C THR A 285 -9.00 -11.51 19.35
N PHE A 286 -8.62 -11.62 18.08
CA PHE A 286 -9.48 -12.14 17.01
C PHE A 286 -9.36 -13.67 16.81
N GLY A 287 -8.46 -14.33 17.55
CA GLY A 287 -8.25 -15.78 17.51
C GLY A 287 -7.90 -16.29 16.12
N ASP A 288 -8.46 -17.44 15.74
CA ASP A 288 -8.17 -18.11 14.46
C ASP A 288 -8.63 -17.33 13.23
N LYS A 289 -9.58 -16.39 13.40
CA LYS A 289 -10.03 -15.51 12.30
C LYS A 289 -8.90 -14.62 11.78
N ALA A 290 -7.93 -14.29 12.63
CA ALA A 290 -6.76 -13.49 12.29
C ALA A 290 -5.62 -14.30 11.64
N SER A 291 -5.75 -15.62 11.48
CA SER A 291 -4.70 -16.51 10.96
C SER A 291 -4.05 -16.01 9.66
N PHE A 292 -4.85 -15.53 8.70
CA PHE A 292 -4.32 -14.96 7.47
C PHE A 292 -3.51 -13.68 7.71
N LEU A 293 -3.98 -12.76 8.54
CA LEU A 293 -3.28 -11.51 8.83
C LEU A 293 -1.97 -11.74 9.60
N LYS A 294 -1.96 -12.71 10.52
CA LYS A 294 -0.73 -13.17 11.18
C LYS A 294 0.24 -13.74 10.16
N SER A 295 -0.27 -14.57 9.25
CA SER A 295 0.52 -15.16 8.17
C SER A 295 1.12 -14.12 7.23
N LEU A 296 0.34 -13.11 6.89
CA LEU A 296 0.76 -11.99 6.06
C LEU A 296 1.86 -11.16 6.74
N ALA A 297 1.80 -10.99 8.07
CA ALA A 297 2.86 -10.32 8.82
C ALA A 297 4.20 -11.04 8.64
N TYR A 298 4.23 -12.36 8.83
CA TYR A 298 5.44 -13.16 8.58
C TYR A 298 5.87 -13.13 7.11
N TYR A 299 4.93 -13.21 6.17
CA TYR A 299 5.23 -13.06 4.74
C TYR A 299 5.94 -11.73 4.43
N ILE A 300 5.52 -10.62 5.05
CA ILE A 300 6.19 -9.32 4.90
C ILE A 300 7.63 -9.39 5.42
N GLY A 301 7.89 -10.06 6.55
CA GLY A 301 9.25 -10.22 7.07
C GLY A 301 10.15 -11.12 6.21
N GLU A 302 9.58 -12.17 5.63
CA GLU A 302 10.30 -13.22 4.90
C GLU A 302 10.46 -12.95 3.39
N ARG A 303 9.76 -11.98 2.81
CA ARG A 303 9.80 -11.74 1.36
C ARG A 303 11.22 -11.44 0.83
N GLU A 304 11.46 -11.81 -0.42
CA GLU A 304 12.77 -11.66 -1.08
C GLU A 304 12.80 -10.54 -2.15
N TYR A 305 11.63 -9.95 -2.42
CA TYR A 305 11.44 -8.84 -3.35
C TYR A 305 10.34 -7.91 -2.84
#